data_AF-A0A200QFS2-F1
#
_entry.id   AF-A0A200QFS2-F1
#
_cell.length_a   1.000
_cell.length_b   1.000
_cell.length_c   1.000
_cell.angle_alpha   90.00
_cell.angle_beta   90.00
_cell.angle_gamma   90.00
#
_symmetry.space_group_name_H-M   'P 1'
#
loop_
_entity.id
_entity.type
_entity.pdbx_description
1 polymer ?
#
loop_
_entity_poly.entity_id
_entity_poly.type
_entity_poly.pdbx_seq_one_letter_code
_entity_poly.pdbx_strand_id
1 'polypeptide(L)' 'MDRMKRKEEEFLYRGHILNTLSNTIYTAHRHIQTAKELWTTLQEKYRIEEVSNQKFLISNFISF' A
#
# COMPACT_ATOMS: atom_id res chain seq x y z
N MET A 1 0.07 -24.77 -18.52
CA MET A 1 -0.18 -24.97 -17.07
C MET A 1 0.35 -23.79 -16.25
N ASP A 2 1.63 -23.41 -16.39
CA ASP A 2 2.25 -22.43 -15.48
C ASP A 2 1.72 -20.98 -15.57
N ARG A 3 1.25 -20.55 -16.75
CA ARG A 3 0.72 -19.18 -16.92
C ARG A 3 -0.62 -18.97 -16.21
N MET A 4 -1.46 -20.00 -16.10
CA MET A 4 -2.75 -19.88 -15.42
C MET A 4 -2.55 -19.88 -13.90
N LYS A 5 -1.68 -20.76 -13.39
CA LYS A 5 -1.29 -20.79 -11.98
C LYS A 5 -0.77 -19.43 -11.50
N ARG A 6 0.12 -18.80 -12.27
CA ARG A 6 0.62 -17.44 -11.95
C ARG A 6 -0.46 -16.37 -11.89
N LYS A 7 -1.48 -16.44 -12.76
CA LYS A 7 -2.59 -15.47 -12.74
C LYS A 7 -3.49 -15.66 -11.52
N GLU A 8 -3.70 -16.90 -11.12
CA GLU A 8 -4.50 -17.25 -9.94
C GLU A 8 -3.77 -16.85 -8.65
N GLU A 9 -2.48 -17.13 -8.56
CA GLU A 9 -1.62 -16.66 -7.46
C GLU A 9 -1.63 -15.12 -7.37
N GLU A 10 -1.47 -14.42 -8.49
CA GLU A 10 -1.51 -12.94 -8.54
C GLU A 10 -2.87 -12.40 -8.04
N PHE A 11 -3.98 -13.05 -8.42
CA PHE A 11 -5.31 -12.67 -7.95
C PHE A 11 -5.46 -12.87 -6.44
N LEU A 12 -4.98 -14.00 -5.91
CA LEU A 12 -5.01 -14.31 -4.48
C LEU A 12 -4.14 -13.33 -3.68
N TYR A 13 -2.91 -13.05 -4.11
CA TYR A 13 -2.03 -12.08 -3.46
C TYR A 13 -2.66 -10.69 -3.43
N ARG A 14 -3.24 -10.24 -4.54
CA ARG A 14 -3.93 -8.95 -4.59
C ARG A 14 -5.12 -8.92 -3.63
N GLY A 15 -5.91 -10.00 -3.59
CA GLY A 15 -7.03 -10.14 -2.66
C GLY A 15 -6.59 -10.05 -1.20
N HIS A 16 -5.52 -10.75 -0.83
CA HIS A 16 -4.96 -10.71 0.52
C HIS A 16 -4.47 -9.31 0.91
N ILE A 17 -3.73 -8.64 0.03
CA ILE A 17 -3.26 -7.26 0.29
C ILE A 17 -4.46 -6.35 0.49
N LEU A 18 -5.47 -6.40 -0.39
CA LEU A 18 -6.64 -5.53 -0.27
C LEU A 18 -7.45 -5.80 1.01
N ASN A 19 -7.54 -7.05 1.45
CA ASN A 19 -8.31 -7.44 2.63
C ASN A 19 -7.71 -6.94 3.96
N THR A 20 -6.42 -6.60 3.99
CA THR A 20 -5.77 -6.02 5.19
C THR A 20 -5.90 -4.51 5.27
N LEU A 21 -6.37 -3.85 4.21
CA LEU A 21 -6.49 -2.39 4.14
C LEU A 21 -7.76 -1.89 4.82
N SER A 22 -7.69 -0.70 5.40
CA SER A 22 -8.87 0.02 5.86
C SER A 22 -9.76 0.42 4.68
N ASN A 23 -11.06 0.63 4.92
CA ASN A 23 -12.04 0.96 3.87
C ASN A 23 -11.58 2.10 2.95
N THR A 24 -10.99 3.16 3.51
CA THR A 24 -10.52 4.32 2.73
C THR A 24 -9.35 3.98 1.80
N ILE A 25 -8.41 3.15 2.27
CA ILE A 25 -7.25 2.76 1.45
C ILE A 25 -7.69 1.71 0.42
N TYR A 26 -8.57 0.79 0.81
CA TYR A 26 -9.17 -0.19 -0.10
C TYR A 26 -9.88 0.49 -1.28
N THR A 27 -10.78 1.44 -1.04
CA THR A 27 -11.54 2.09 -2.11
C THR A 27 -10.65 2.85 -3.09
N ALA A 28 -9.57 3.48 -2.61
CA ALA A 28 -8.62 4.18 -3.45
C ALA A 28 -7.75 3.24 -4.32
N HIS A 29 -7.41 2.05 -3.83
CA HIS A 29 -6.41 1.18 -4.49
C HIS A 29 -6.99 -0.10 -5.11
N ARG A 30 -8.28 -0.40 -4.92
CA ARG A 30 -8.96 -1.59 -5.49
C ARG A 30 -8.90 -1.71 -7.02
N HIS A 31 -8.64 -0.59 -7.71
CA HIS A 31 -8.57 -0.53 -9.17
C HIS A 31 -7.21 -0.98 -9.72
N ILE A 32 -6.18 -1.05 -8.88
CA ILE A 32 -4.85 -1.51 -9.29
C ILE A 32 -4.92 -3.01 -9.57
N GLN A 33 -4.48 -3.40 -10.77
CA GLN A 33 -4.71 -4.75 -11.27
C GLN A 33 -3.69 -5.77 -10.78
N THR A 34 -2.44 -5.33 -10.56
CA THR A 34 -1.34 -6.21 -10.14
C THR A 34 -1.05 -6.06 -8.65
N ALA A 35 -0.77 -7.17 -7.97
CA ALA A 35 -0.37 -7.19 -6.57
C ALA A 35 0.94 -6.43 -6.37
N LYS A 36 1.87 -6.53 -7.33
CA LYS A 36 3.15 -5.81 -7.29
C LYS A 36 2.99 -4.31 -7.32
N GLU A 37 2.20 -3.78 -8.24
CA GLU A 37 1.95 -2.34 -8.35
C GLU A 37 1.20 -1.85 -7.11
N LEU A 38 0.17 -2.59 -6.66
CA LEU A 38 -0.57 -2.27 -5.44
C LEU A 38 0.37 -2.17 -4.23
N TRP A 39 1.25 -3.17 -4.05
CA TRP A 39 2.23 -3.17 -2.97
C TRP A 39 3.21 -1.99 -3.07
N THR A 40 3.72 -1.70 -4.26
CA THR A 40 4.68 -0.61 -4.48
C THR A 40 4.05 0.76 -4.18
N THR A 41 2.81 0.99 -4.63
CA THR A 41 2.08 2.23 -4.33
C THR A 41 1.83 2.40 -2.84
N LEU A 42 1.45 1.32 -2.14
CA LEU A 42 1.25 1.36 -0.69
C LEU A 42 2.55 1.67 0.05
N GLN A 43 3.65 1.02 -0.34
CA GLN A 43 4.97 1.29 0.26
C GLN A 43 5.38 2.75 0.10
N GLU A 44 5.22 3.33 -1.08
CA GLU A 44 5.58 4.72 -1.32
C GLU A 44 4.72 5.68 -0.52
N LYS A 45 3.40 5.43 -0.45
CA LYS A 45 2.48 6.22 0.37
C LYS A 45 2.90 6.22 1.84
N TYR A 46 3.13 5.05 2.43
CA TYR A 46 3.51 4.95 3.84
C TYR A 46 4.88 5.57 4.11
N ARG A 47 5.82 5.47 3.17
CA ARG A 47 7.13 6.13 3.28
C ARG A 47 6.99 7.65 3.30
N ILE A 48 6.12 8.22 2.46
CA ILE A 48 5.85 9.67 2.46
C ILE A 48 5.18 10.10 3.76
N GLU A 49 4.18 9.35 4.23
CA GLU A 49 3.49 9.61 5.50
C GLU A 49 4.46 9.57 6.69
N GLU A 50 5.35 8.57 6.75
CA GLU A 50 6.37 8.46 7.79
C GLU A 50 7.32 9.66 7.81
N VAL A 51 7.85 10.06 6.65
CA VAL A 51 8.75 11.22 6.55
C VAL A 51 8.02 12.50 6.95
N SER A 52 6.74 12.65 6.56
CA SER A 52 5.91 13.79 6.95
C SER A 52 5.69 13.84 8.45
N ASN A 53 5.36 12.71 9.06
CA ASN A 53 5.14 12.59 10.51
C ASN A 53 6.43 12.90 11.28
N GLN A 54 7.58 12.37 10.84
CA GLN A 54 8.88 12.68 11.46
C GLN A 54 9.18 14.18 11.40
N LYS A 55 9.00 14.82 10.24
CA LYS A 55 9.20 16.27 10.09
C LYS A 55 8.29 17.08 11.01
N PHE A 56 7.02 16.69 11.11
CA PHE A 56 6.04 17.33 11.98
C PHE A 56 6.46 17.23 13.46
N LEU A 57 6.86 16.05 13.92
CA LEU A 57 7.34 15.84 15.29
C LEU A 57 8.60 16.68 15.60
N ILE A 58 9.58 16.71 14.69
CA ILE A 58 10.79 17.52 14.84
C ILE A 58 10.44 19.02 14.92
N SER A 59 9.55 19.50 14.05
CA SER A 59 9.11 20.91 14.06
C SER A 59 8.45 21.28 15.39
N ASN A 60 7.59 20.41 15.93
CA ASN A 60 6.96 20.64 17.23
C ASN A 60 7.96 20.64 18.38
N PHE A 61 8.95 19.75 18.34
CA PHE A 61 10.01 19.70 19.35
C PHE A 61 10.88 20.96 19.34
N ILE A 62 11.26 21.48 18.17
CA ILE A 62 12.05 22.72 18.04
C ILE A 62 11.25 23.97 18.46
N SER A 63 9.92 23.91 18.39
CA SER A 63 9.04 25.02 18.77
C SER A 63 8.83 25.15 20.28
N PHE A 64 9.46 24.29 21.09
CA PHE A 64 9.46 24.30 22.55
C PHE A 64 10.80 24.80 23.09
#